data_AF-A0A1V5VU18-F1
#
_entry.id   AF-A0A1V5VU18-F1
#
_cell.length_a   1.000
_cell.length_b   1.000
_cell.length_c   1.000
_cell.angle_alpha   90.00
_cell.angle_beta   90.00
_cell.angle_gamma   90.00
#
_symmetry.space_group_name_H-M   'P 1'
#
loop_
_entity.id
_entity.type
_entity.pdbx_description
1 polymer ?
#
loop_
_entity_poly.entity_id
_entity_poly.type
_entity_poly.pdbx_seq_one_letter_code
_entity_poly.pdbx_strand_id
1 'polypeptide(L)'
;MPFSRQLLWSLAKYTLANKIRGRRRFPFVLMLEPTLRCNLACAGCGRIRELQACSDHSLTLAECLAAVDETGAPIISVTGGEPLLHPDIVPLIQQILARKRGVTLCTNGLLLKGALDNFSPSPYLSFVVHLDGLAQTHDGYAGREGVFATAIEAITAAKRRGFRVMVNTTLYKTTEVAEVVQLLELLAQIPVDGIMIAPAFGFQAVEADLFLTRAEAIARFGPIADLQGRVPFADTPLYLDFLTGERQLACLPWSTPTRNPRGWRQPCYLLADAYLPTFQALMEETDWDAYGTGNDPRCANCMVHSGHDAAAMNAALRSFPDLWRLIKWALS
;
A
#
# COMPACT_ATOMS: atom_id res chain seq x y z
N MET A 1 -3.45 5.11 16.39
CA MET A 1 -2.77 6.09 15.51
C MET A 1 -2.13 5.42 14.31
N PRO A 2 -2.63 5.67 13.09
CA PRO A 2 -2.10 5.12 11.83
C PRO A 2 -0.70 5.65 11.49
N PHE A 3 -0.39 6.88 11.90
CA PHE A 3 0.93 7.51 11.74
C PHE A 3 1.47 8.04 13.07
N SER A 4 2.80 8.15 13.18
CA SER A 4 3.40 8.90 14.29
C SER A 4 3.13 10.40 14.14
N ARG A 5 3.12 11.13 15.27
CA ARG A 5 2.97 12.60 15.25
C ARG A 5 4.05 13.28 14.42
N GLN A 6 5.27 12.74 14.45
CA GLN A 6 6.40 13.23 13.66
C GLN A 6 6.16 13.06 12.15
N LEU A 7 5.62 11.92 11.73
CA LEU A 7 5.29 11.67 10.33
C LEU A 7 4.11 12.54 9.87
N LEU A 8 3.06 12.68 10.67
CA LEU A 8 1.93 13.58 10.38
C LEU A 8 2.40 15.02 10.16
N TRP A 9 3.30 15.51 11.01
CA TRP A 9 3.88 16.84 10.84
C TRP A 9 4.69 16.97 9.54
N SER A 10 5.52 15.98 9.21
CA SER A 10 6.26 15.95 7.94
C SER A 10 5.31 15.99 6.73
N LEU A 11 4.21 15.22 6.77
CA LEU A 11 3.20 15.19 5.71
C LEU A 11 2.46 16.52 5.56
N ALA A 12 2.05 17.12 6.68
CA ALA A 12 1.37 18.42 6.67
C ALA A 12 2.28 19.52 6.11
N LYS A 13 3.53 19.57 6.57
CA LYS A 13 4.54 20.52 6.06
C LYS A 13 4.80 20.32 4.57
N TYR A 14 4.98 19.09 4.11
CA TYR A 14 5.20 18.76 2.71
C TYR A 14 4.02 19.19 1.83
N THR A 15 2.79 18.87 2.25
CA THR A 15 1.57 19.23 1.53
C THR A 15 1.42 20.75 1.41
N LEU A 16 1.58 21.48 2.52
CA LEU A 16 1.49 22.93 2.55
C LEU A 16 2.57 23.58 1.67
N ALA A 17 3.81 23.09 1.75
CA ALA A 17 4.93 23.59 0.97
C ALA A 17 4.73 23.43 -0.55
N ASN A 18 4.13 22.32 -1.00
CA ASN A 18 3.81 22.12 -2.43
C ASN A 18 2.62 22.98 -2.87
N LYS A 19 1.58 23.10 -2.03
CA LYS A 19 0.42 23.97 -2.31
C LYS A 19 0.81 25.44 -2.42
N ILE A 20 1.64 25.96 -1.51
CA ILE A 20 2.15 27.35 -1.56
C ILE A 20 2.94 27.60 -2.86
N ARG A 21 3.68 26.61 -3.35
CA ARG A 21 4.42 26.68 -4.62
C ARG A 21 3.55 26.50 -5.86
N GLY A 22 2.22 26.34 -5.71
CA GLY A 22 1.30 26.14 -6.84
C GLY A 22 1.51 24.82 -7.60
N ARG A 23 2.23 23.85 -7.02
CA ARG A 23 2.46 22.55 -7.68
C ARG A 23 1.15 21.77 -7.76
N ARG A 24 0.72 21.48 -8.99
CA ARG A 24 -0.53 20.73 -9.25
C ARG A 24 -0.40 19.23 -8.97
N ARG A 25 0.76 18.64 -9.28
CA ARG A 25 1.04 17.22 -9.12
C ARG A 25 2.30 17.07 -8.26
N PHE A 26 2.19 16.37 -7.14
CA PHE A 26 3.31 16.09 -6.23
C PHE A 26 3.08 14.76 -5.51
N PRO A 27 3.98 13.77 -5.64
CA PRO A 27 3.79 12.45 -5.04
C PRO A 27 3.65 12.49 -3.52
N PHE A 28 2.83 11.60 -2.97
CA PHE A 28 2.73 11.35 -1.53
C PHE A 28 3.47 10.09 -1.12
N VAL A 29 3.42 9.06 -1.97
CA VAL A 29 4.00 7.74 -1.72
C VAL A 29 4.88 7.35 -2.91
N LEU A 30 6.12 6.94 -2.67
CA LEU A 30 6.89 6.19 -3.67
C LEU A 30 6.66 4.70 -3.41
N MET A 31 6.16 3.96 -4.39
CA MET A 31 6.21 2.50 -4.38
C MET A 31 7.58 2.09 -4.90
N LEU A 32 8.48 1.75 -3.99
CA LEU A 32 9.82 1.29 -4.34
C LEU A 32 9.81 -0.24 -4.32
N GLU A 33 10.14 -0.85 -5.45
CA GLU A 33 10.27 -2.31 -5.59
C GLU A 33 11.76 -2.66 -5.77
N PRO A 34 12.56 -2.81 -4.69
CA PRO A 34 14.01 -3.04 -4.80
C PRO A 34 14.33 -4.36 -5.49
N THR A 35 13.48 -5.37 -5.30
CA THR A 35 13.61 -6.68 -5.93
C THR A 35 12.26 -7.17 -6.42
N LEU A 36 12.30 -7.93 -7.49
CA LEU A 36 11.14 -8.62 -8.05
C LEU A 36 11.11 -10.10 -7.65
N ARG A 37 12.08 -10.56 -6.85
CA ARG A 37 12.12 -11.91 -6.31
C ARG A 37 11.13 -12.04 -5.16
N CYS A 38 10.41 -13.16 -5.12
CA CYS A 38 9.53 -13.51 -4.01
C CYS A 38 9.72 -14.98 -3.64
N ASN A 39 9.55 -15.29 -2.36
CA ASN A 39 9.57 -16.64 -1.81
C ASN A 39 8.16 -17.28 -1.75
N LEU A 40 7.18 -16.67 -2.40
CA LEU A 40 5.80 -17.14 -2.57
C LEU A 40 5.34 -16.93 -4.02
N ALA A 41 4.28 -17.64 -4.41
CA ALA A 41 3.69 -17.59 -5.75
C ALA A 41 2.17 -17.35 -5.67
N CYS A 42 1.76 -16.28 -4.98
CA CYS A 42 0.37 -16.07 -4.61
C CYS A 42 -0.57 -16.01 -5.83
N ALA A 43 -1.76 -16.60 -5.70
CA ALA A 43 -2.74 -16.70 -6.79
C ALA A 43 -3.15 -15.33 -7.37
N GLY A 44 -3.36 -14.34 -6.49
CA GLY A 44 -3.75 -12.98 -6.87
C GLY A 44 -2.60 -12.04 -7.24
N CYS A 45 -1.34 -12.49 -7.21
CA CYS A 45 -0.19 -11.62 -7.46
C CYS A 45 0.05 -11.46 -8.97
N GLY A 46 -0.43 -10.35 -9.55
CA GLY A 46 -0.10 -10.00 -10.93
C GLY A 46 1.34 -9.56 -11.12
N ARG A 47 1.97 -9.01 -10.08
CA ARG A 47 3.32 -8.41 -10.17
C ARG A 47 4.41 -9.41 -10.53
N ILE A 48 4.46 -10.52 -9.79
CA ILE A 48 5.48 -11.56 -10.00
C ILE A 48 5.28 -12.25 -11.35
N ARG A 49 4.02 -12.46 -11.76
CA ARG A 49 3.69 -13.07 -13.06
C ARG A 49 4.06 -12.16 -14.23
N GLU A 50 3.68 -10.88 -14.16
CA GLU A 50 4.00 -9.89 -15.20
C GLU A 50 5.51 -9.72 -15.39
N LEU A 51 6.27 -9.79 -14.30
CA LEU A 51 7.70 -9.47 -14.29
C LEU A 51 8.61 -10.70 -14.16
N GLN A 52 8.08 -11.90 -14.39
CA GLN A 52 8.83 -13.15 -14.22
C GLN A 52 10.14 -13.16 -15.02
N ALA A 53 10.13 -12.64 -16.25
CA ALA A 53 11.31 -12.55 -17.12
C ALA A 53 12.41 -11.60 -16.58
N CYS A 54 12.08 -10.70 -15.65
CA CYS A 54 13.02 -9.78 -15.01
C CYS A 54 13.23 -10.09 -13.52
N SER A 55 12.76 -11.23 -13.04
CA SER A 55 12.74 -11.57 -11.61
C SER A 55 14.11 -11.56 -10.94
N ASP A 56 15.18 -11.89 -11.67
CA ASP A 56 16.55 -11.87 -11.15
C ASP A 56 17.16 -10.48 -10.97
N HIS A 57 16.52 -9.44 -11.52
CA HIS A 57 17.04 -8.08 -11.41
C HIS A 57 16.62 -7.46 -10.07
N SER A 58 17.57 -6.83 -9.41
CA SER A 58 17.33 -6.02 -8.21
C SER A 58 18.02 -4.67 -8.40
N LEU A 59 17.40 -3.62 -7.89
CA LEU A 59 18.01 -2.30 -7.82
C LEU A 59 19.16 -2.33 -6.82
N THR A 60 20.28 -1.71 -7.15
CA THR A 60 21.33 -1.46 -6.15
C THR A 60 20.82 -0.49 -5.08
N LEU A 61 21.45 -0.50 -3.90
CA LEU A 61 21.18 0.49 -2.85
C LEU A 61 21.25 1.93 -3.38
N ALA A 62 22.22 2.23 -4.25
CA ALA A 62 22.38 3.55 -4.83
C ALA A 62 21.20 3.95 -5.72
N GLU A 63 20.71 3.05 -6.57
CA GLU A 63 19.54 3.30 -7.42
C GLU A 63 18.26 3.48 -6.62
N CYS A 64 18.07 2.69 -5.56
CA CYS A 64 16.96 2.86 -4.64
C CYS A 64 16.98 4.25 -3.98
N LEU A 65 18.13 4.68 -3.47
CA LEU A 65 18.28 5.99 -2.83
C LEU A 65 18.13 7.14 -3.83
N ALA A 66 18.64 6.97 -5.05
CA ALA A 66 18.43 7.93 -6.14
C ALA A 66 16.94 8.11 -6.43
N ALA A 67 16.16 7.02 -6.51
CA ALA A 67 14.72 7.10 -6.73
C ALA A 67 13.97 7.77 -5.56
N VAL A 68 14.37 7.47 -4.32
CA VAL A 68 13.85 8.16 -3.13
C VAL A 68 14.11 9.66 -3.26
N ASP A 69 15.35 10.06 -3.53
CA ASP A 69 15.73 11.47 -3.63
C ASP A 69 15.04 12.18 -4.80
N GLU A 70 14.94 11.54 -5.97
CA GLU A 70 14.30 12.05 -7.18
C GLU A 70 12.79 12.32 -7.00
N THR A 71 12.03 11.40 -6.37
CA THR A 71 10.59 11.62 -6.15
C THR A 71 10.27 12.77 -5.20
N GLY A 72 11.11 12.97 -4.19
CA GLY A 72 10.80 13.82 -3.04
C GLY A 72 9.60 13.36 -2.20
N ALA A 73 9.06 12.15 -2.41
CA ALA A 73 7.89 11.66 -1.70
C ALA A 73 8.17 11.52 -0.19
N PRO A 74 7.25 11.95 0.69
CA PRO A 74 7.43 11.88 2.14
C PRO A 74 7.26 10.46 2.70
N ILE A 75 6.57 9.57 2.00
CA ILE A 75 6.40 8.16 2.35
C ILE A 75 7.03 7.30 1.26
N ILE A 76 7.82 6.32 1.66
CA ILE A 76 8.39 5.30 0.79
C ILE A 76 7.77 3.96 1.20
N SER A 77 6.94 3.41 0.34
CA SER A 77 6.42 2.05 0.48
C SER A 77 7.39 1.09 -0.20
N VAL A 78 8.18 0.41 0.63
CA VAL A 78 9.16 -0.57 0.16
C VAL A 78 8.44 -1.91 0.02
N THR A 79 8.23 -2.31 -1.22
CA THR A 79 7.39 -3.43 -1.67
C THR A 79 8.07 -4.18 -2.83
N GLY A 80 7.31 -4.86 -3.69
CA GLY A 80 7.78 -5.54 -4.90
C GLY A 80 7.45 -7.01 -4.87
N GLY A 81 8.47 -7.86 -5.00
CA GLY A 81 8.34 -9.25 -4.55
C GLY A 81 8.34 -9.31 -3.01
N GLU A 82 9.33 -9.96 -2.42
CA GLU A 82 9.55 -9.91 -0.97
C GLU A 82 10.78 -9.04 -0.67
N PRO A 83 10.60 -7.80 -0.18
CA PRO A 83 11.71 -6.88 0.09
C PRO A 83 12.79 -7.43 1.03
N LEU A 84 12.42 -8.30 1.97
CA LEU A 84 13.37 -8.92 2.90
C LEU A 84 14.35 -9.89 2.21
N LEU A 85 14.15 -10.22 0.93
CA LEU A 85 15.12 -10.95 0.11
C LEU A 85 16.20 -10.04 -0.48
N HIS A 86 16.05 -8.71 -0.38
CA HIS A 86 17.03 -7.77 -0.92
C HIS A 86 18.24 -7.67 0.04
N PRO A 87 19.48 -7.87 -0.43
CA PRO A 87 20.66 -7.90 0.44
C PRO A 87 20.88 -6.59 1.20
N ASP A 88 20.57 -5.45 0.55
CA ASP A 88 20.73 -4.12 1.15
C ASP A 88 19.45 -3.56 1.78
N ILE A 89 18.46 -4.40 2.13
CA ILE A 89 17.19 -3.90 2.67
C ILE A 89 17.37 -3.08 3.95
N VAL A 90 18.23 -3.55 4.86
CA VAL A 90 18.50 -2.90 6.14
C VAL A 90 19.18 -1.54 5.95
N PRO A 91 20.33 -1.42 5.24
CA PRO A 91 20.94 -0.11 5.00
C PRO A 91 20.03 0.81 4.18
N LEU A 92 19.22 0.29 3.26
CA LEU A 92 18.21 1.08 2.52
C LEU A 92 17.22 1.74 3.48
N ILE A 93 16.59 0.95 4.36
CA ILE A 93 15.63 1.49 5.33
C ILE A 93 16.31 2.53 6.23
N GLN A 94 17.49 2.25 6.77
CA GLN A 94 18.22 3.18 7.63
C GLN A 94 18.49 4.53 6.93
N GLN A 95 18.90 4.50 5.66
CA GLN A 95 19.18 5.69 4.87
C GLN A 95 17.92 6.50 4.51
N ILE A 96 16.78 5.83 4.33
CA ILE A 96 15.49 6.52 4.14
C ILE A 96 15.04 7.20 5.44
N LEU A 97 15.16 6.50 6.58
CA LEU A 97 14.80 7.05 7.89
C LEU A 97 15.68 8.25 8.26
N ALA A 98 16.97 8.23 7.92
CA ALA A 98 17.89 9.36 8.11
C ALA A 98 17.44 10.63 7.36
N ARG A 99 16.72 10.47 6.24
CA ARG A 99 16.09 11.57 5.47
C ARG A 99 14.76 12.05 6.09
N LYS A 100 14.36 11.51 7.25
CA LYS A 100 13.07 11.79 7.93
C LYS A 100 11.84 11.53 7.04
N ARG A 101 11.94 10.50 6.20
CA ARG A 101 10.83 10.00 5.37
C ARG A 101 10.21 8.78 6.05
N GLY A 102 8.89 8.68 5.95
CA GLY A 102 8.18 7.50 6.42
C GLY A 102 8.50 6.28 5.55
N VAL A 103 8.66 5.13 6.16
CA VAL A 103 8.84 3.84 5.51
C VAL A 103 7.70 2.92 5.93
N THR A 104 7.00 2.39 4.93
CA THR A 104 6.17 1.19 5.09
C THR A 104 6.88 0.04 4.41
N LEU A 105 7.40 -0.91 5.20
CA LEU A 105 8.02 -2.11 4.66
C LEU A 105 6.96 -3.20 4.52
N CYS A 106 6.51 -3.44 3.30
CA CYS A 106 5.51 -4.45 2.97
C CYS A 106 6.17 -5.83 2.90
N THR A 107 5.62 -6.83 3.57
CA THR A 107 6.17 -8.19 3.63
C THR A 107 5.07 -9.24 3.74
N ASN A 108 5.33 -10.44 3.23
CA ASN A 108 4.48 -11.61 3.46
C ASN A 108 4.65 -12.22 4.87
N GLY A 109 5.56 -11.68 5.68
CA GLY A 109 5.74 -12.04 7.08
C GLY A 109 6.64 -13.24 7.34
N LEU A 110 6.95 -14.07 6.34
CA LEU A 110 7.75 -15.30 6.52
C LEU A 110 9.16 -15.03 7.06
N LEU A 111 9.80 -13.96 6.58
CA LEU A 111 11.17 -13.59 6.95
C LEU A 111 11.22 -12.53 8.06
N LEU A 112 10.09 -11.89 8.36
CA LEU A 112 10.04 -10.72 9.22
C LEU A 112 10.61 -11.04 10.61
N LYS A 113 10.14 -12.11 11.26
CA LYS A 113 10.55 -12.49 12.62
C LYS A 113 12.07 -12.60 12.77
N GLY A 114 12.75 -13.21 11.79
CA GLY A 114 14.21 -13.37 11.78
C GLY A 114 14.96 -12.10 11.40
N ALA A 115 14.34 -11.19 10.66
CA ALA A 115 14.93 -9.92 10.26
C ALA A 115 14.81 -8.83 11.33
N LEU A 116 13.94 -8.99 12.33
CA LEU A 116 13.62 -7.95 13.33
C LEU A 116 14.86 -7.41 14.07
N ASP A 117 15.84 -8.26 14.36
CA ASP A 117 17.04 -7.85 15.12
C ASP A 117 17.98 -6.94 14.29
N ASN A 118 17.76 -6.85 12.97
CA ASN A 118 18.50 -5.96 12.09
C ASN A 118 17.86 -4.56 11.98
N PHE A 119 16.68 -4.35 12.57
CA PHE A 119 15.98 -3.08 12.56
C PHE A 119 15.88 -2.50 13.97
N SER A 120 15.66 -1.19 14.05
CA SER A 120 15.35 -0.49 15.30
C SER A 120 13.98 0.18 15.18
N PRO A 121 13.14 0.16 16.23
CA PRO A 121 11.89 0.90 16.24
C PRO A 121 12.13 2.38 15.94
N SER A 122 11.29 2.95 15.08
CA SER A 122 11.38 4.35 14.67
C SER A 122 9.97 4.91 14.48
N PRO A 123 9.72 6.19 14.82
CA PRO A 123 8.44 6.83 14.52
C PRO A 123 8.17 6.92 13.00
N TYR A 124 9.19 6.69 12.17
CA TYR A 124 9.07 6.71 10.71
C TYR A 124 9.05 5.31 10.09
N LEU A 125 9.11 4.22 10.86
CA LEU A 125 9.09 2.86 10.33
C LEU A 125 7.84 2.10 10.78
N SER A 126 7.09 1.58 9.82
CA SER A 126 6.01 0.61 10.04
C SER A 126 6.25 -0.63 9.17
N PHE A 127 6.10 -1.82 9.75
CA PHE A 127 5.95 -3.05 8.97
C PHE A 127 4.50 -3.19 8.51
N VAL A 128 4.28 -3.62 7.26
CA VAL A 128 2.96 -3.92 6.72
C VAL A 128 2.94 -5.39 6.33
N VAL A 129 2.22 -6.20 7.10
CA VAL A 129 2.12 -7.64 6.86
C VAL A 129 0.84 -7.95 6.11
N HIS A 130 0.93 -8.72 5.04
CA HIS A 130 -0.25 -9.13 4.27
C HIS A 130 -0.98 -10.31 4.91
N LEU A 131 -2.29 -10.16 5.11
CA LEU A 131 -3.21 -11.24 5.54
C LEU A 131 -4.55 -11.06 4.83
N ASP A 132 -4.91 -12.00 3.97
CA ASP A 132 -6.02 -11.89 3.00
C ASP A 132 -7.21 -12.82 3.31
N GLY A 133 -7.22 -13.44 4.50
CA GLY A 133 -8.25 -14.36 4.97
C GLY A 133 -7.86 -15.00 6.30
N LEU A 134 -8.70 -15.87 6.85
CA LEU A 134 -8.28 -16.77 7.92
C LEU A 134 -7.28 -17.81 7.39
N ALA A 135 -6.72 -18.63 8.28
CA ALA A 135 -5.57 -19.48 7.98
C ALA A 135 -5.69 -20.27 6.67
N GLN A 136 -6.79 -21.01 6.48
CA GLN A 136 -6.98 -21.82 5.27
C GLN A 136 -7.04 -20.96 3.99
N THR A 137 -7.82 -19.88 4.01
CA THR A 137 -8.01 -19.01 2.85
C THR A 137 -6.74 -18.25 2.51
N HIS A 138 -6.06 -17.68 3.51
CA HIS A 138 -4.81 -16.96 3.30
C HIS A 138 -3.70 -17.87 2.78
N ASP A 139 -3.52 -19.05 3.39
CA ASP A 139 -2.52 -20.03 2.95
C ASP A 139 -2.83 -20.54 1.53
N GLY A 140 -4.12 -20.71 1.21
CA GLY A 140 -4.61 -21.04 -0.12
C GLY A 140 -4.22 -19.98 -1.16
N TYR A 141 -4.43 -18.69 -0.87
CA TYR A 141 -3.99 -17.61 -1.76
C TYR A 141 -2.46 -17.52 -1.85
N ALA A 142 -1.74 -17.74 -0.74
CA ALA A 142 -0.29 -17.72 -0.70
C ALA A 142 0.35 -18.89 -1.46
N GLY A 143 -0.41 -19.98 -1.69
CA GLY A 143 0.06 -21.20 -2.31
C GLY A 143 0.99 -22.02 -1.41
N ARG A 144 0.92 -21.79 -0.09
CA ARG A 144 1.78 -22.44 0.90
C ARG A 144 1.09 -22.49 2.26
N GLU A 145 1.06 -23.67 2.86
CA GLU A 145 0.54 -23.89 4.22
C GLU A 145 1.45 -23.27 5.29
N GLY A 146 0.85 -22.74 6.35
CA GLY A 146 1.52 -22.18 7.52
C GLY A 146 1.96 -20.72 7.37
N VAL A 147 1.63 -20.05 6.26
CA VAL A 147 1.99 -18.64 6.04
C VAL A 147 1.25 -17.75 7.04
N PHE A 148 -0.05 -17.98 7.23
CA PHE A 148 -0.87 -17.24 8.19
C PHE A 148 -0.30 -17.32 9.61
N ALA A 149 -0.02 -18.54 10.09
CA ALA A 149 0.51 -18.75 11.43
C ALA A 149 1.87 -18.05 11.61
N THR A 150 2.76 -18.17 10.63
CA THR A 150 4.08 -17.53 10.63
C THR A 150 3.95 -16.00 10.65
N ALA A 151 3.04 -15.44 9.85
CA ALA A 151 2.77 -14.00 9.80
C ALA A 151 2.24 -13.48 11.15
N ILE A 152 1.30 -14.17 11.79
CA ILE A 152 0.77 -13.81 13.12
C ILE A 152 1.87 -13.83 14.19
N GLU A 153 2.74 -14.84 14.16
CA GLU A 153 3.90 -14.89 15.05
C GLU A 153 4.86 -13.72 14.82
N ALA A 154 5.14 -13.39 13.56
CA ALA A 154 6.02 -12.29 13.20
C ALA A 154 5.45 -10.93 13.63
N ILE A 155 4.15 -10.70 13.42
CA ILE A 155 3.41 -9.52 13.91
C ILE A 155 3.57 -9.41 15.42
N THR A 156 3.29 -10.50 16.15
CA THR A 156 3.38 -10.53 17.62
C THR A 156 4.81 -10.24 18.09
N ALA A 157 5.82 -10.84 17.46
CA ALA A 157 7.22 -10.65 17.79
C ALA A 157 7.71 -9.22 17.50
N ALA A 158 7.24 -8.60 16.41
CA ALA A 158 7.53 -7.23 16.06
C ALA A 158 6.91 -6.25 17.07
N LYS A 159 5.64 -6.46 17.44
CA LYS A 159 4.96 -5.65 18.46
C LYS A 159 5.65 -5.73 19.82
N ARG A 160 6.08 -6.92 20.27
CA ARG A 160 6.83 -7.08 21.53
C ARG A 160 8.15 -6.31 21.57
N ARG A 161 8.78 -6.09 20.41
CA ARG A 161 10.01 -5.28 20.26
C ARG A 161 9.72 -3.78 20.10
N GLY A 162 8.45 -3.35 20.17
CA GLY A 162 8.06 -1.94 20.07
C GLY A 162 7.96 -1.41 18.64
N PHE A 163 7.99 -2.28 17.64
CA PHE A 163 7.76 -1.85 16.25
C PHE A 163 6.29 -1.51 16.00
N ARG A 164 6.08 -0.59 15.06
CA ARG A 164 4.77 -0.35 14.49
C ARG A 164 4.48 -1.41 13.44
N VAL A 165 3.30 -2.03 13.51
CA VAL A 165 2.89 -3.09 12.59
C VAL A 165 1.46 -2.81 12.14
N MET A 166 1.28 -2.71 10.84
CA MET A 166 -0.02 -2.66 10.18
C MET A 166 -0.26 -3.96 9.43
N VAL A 167 -1.52 -4.25 9.17
CA VAL A 167 -1.93 -5.35 8.30
C VAL A 167 -2.56 -4.77 7.05
N ASN A 168 -2.26 -5.37 5.89
CA ASN A 168 -2.99 -5.10 4.66
C ASN A 168 -3.80 -6.34 4.29
N THR A 169 -5.10 -6.15 4.05
CA THR A 169 -6.03 -7.23 3.72
C THR A 169 -6.64 -6.96 2.35
N THR A 170 -6.49 -7.94 1.46
CA THR A 170 -7.06 -7.89 0.11
C THR A 170 -8.33 -8.71 0.07
N LEU A 171 -9.45 -8.09 -0.30
CA LEU A 171 -10.72 -8.79 -0.48
C LEU A 171 -10.79 -9.35 -1.90
N TYR A 172 -10.74 -10.68 -2.03
CA TYR A 172 -10.93 -11.39 -3.30
C TYR A 172 -12.40 -11.78 -3.51
N LYS A 173 -12.75 -12.09 -4.77
CA LYS A 173 -14.11 -12.53 -5.12
C LYS A 173 -14.52 -13.82 -4.41
N THR A 174 -13.57 -14.70 -4.15
CA THR A 174 -13.79 -16.01 -3.52
C THR A 174 -13.72 -15.96 -1.99
N THR A 175 -13.38 -14.82 -1.40
CA THR A 175 -13.40 -14.66 0.07
C THR A 175 -14.78 -14.24 0.54
N GLU A 176 -15.32 -14.97 1.51
CA GLU A 176 -16.60 -14.64 2.14
C GLU A 176 -16.46 -13.41 3.04
N VAL A 177 -17.45 -12.50 2.99
CA VAL A 177 -17.43 -11.26 3.79
C VAL A 177 -17.40 -11.57 5.29
N ALA A 178 -18.14 -12.60 5.72
CA ALA A 178 -18.16 -13.04 7.11
C ALA A 178 -16.77 -13.49 7.60
N GLU A 179 -15.98 -14.14 6.73
CA GLU A 179 -14.61 -14.53 7.06
C GLU A 179 -13.70 -13.31 7.21
N VAL A 180 -13.84 -12.33 6.31
CA VAL A 180 -13.08 -11.08 6.44
C VAL A 180 -13.42 -10.35 7.73
N VAL A 181 -14.70 -10.29 8.11
CA VAL A 181 -15.11 -9.72 9.41
C VAL A 181 -14.44 -10.46 10.56
N GLN A 182 -14.44 -11.80 10.56
CA GLN A 182 -13.77 -12.61 11.58
C GLN A 182 -12.27 -12.34 11.64
N LEU A 183 -11.60 -12.22 10.49
CA LEU A 183 -10.20 -11.85 10.41
C LEU A 183 -9.95 -10.47 11.04
N LEU A 184 -10.74 -9.46 10.66
CA LEU A 184 -10.58 -8.09 11.18
C LEU A 184 -10.81 -8.02 12.69
N GLU A 185 -11.80 -8.76 13.21
CA GLU A 185 -12.05 -8.85 14.66
C GLU A 185 -10.93 -9.59 15.39
N LEU A 186 -10.37 -10.66 14.81
CA LEU A 186 -9.18 -11.34 15.34
C LEU A 186 -7.98 -10.38 15.38
N LEU A 187 -7.72 -9.66 14.29
CA LEU A 187 -6.62 -8.71 14.19
C LEU A 187 -6.78 -7.54 15.15
N ALA A 188 -8.01 -7.10 15.44
CA ALA A 188 -8.29 -6.08 16.45
C ALA A 188 -7.98 -6.55 17.89
N GLN A 189 -7.95 -7.86 18.15
CA GLN A 189 -7.50 -8.44 19.43
C GLN A 189 -5.98 -8.55 19.53
N ILE A 190 -5.28 -8.44 18.40
CA ILE A 190 -3.81 -8.38 18.33
C ILE A 190 -3.41 -6.89 18.37
N PRO A 191 -2.31 -6.50 19.04
CA PRO A 191 -1.93 -5.09 19.19
C PRO A 191 -1.36 -4.48 17.89
N VAL A 192 -1.99 -4.68 16.73
CA VAL A 192 -1.63 -4.00 15.48
C VAL A 192 -1.95 -2.50 15.56
N ASP A 193 -1.16 -1.67 14.88
CA ASP A 193 -1.33 -0.21 14.85
C ASP A 193 -2.36 0.26 13.82
N GLY A 194 -2.79 -0.64 12.94
CA GLY A 194 -3.84 -0.37 11.98
C GLY A 194 -4.04 -1.49 10.95
N ILE A 195 -5.21 -1.52 10.33
CA ILE A 195 -5.57 -2.45 9.26
C ILE A 195 -6.01 -1.67 8.04
N MET A 196 -5.36 -1.90 6.91
CA MET A 196 -5.76 -1.39 5.60
C MET A 196 -6.52 -2.49 4.87
N ILE A 197 -7.58 -2.12 4.16
CA ILE A 197 -8.37 -3.05 3.36
C ILE A 197 -8.69 -2.47 1.98
N ALA A 198 -8.50 -3.28 0.94
CA ALA A 198 -8.89 -2.94 -0.42
C ALA A 198 -9.41 -4.17 -1.18
N PRO A 199 -10.25 -3.97 -2.20
CA PRO A 199 -10.58 -5.05 -3.13
C PRO A 199 -9.35 -5.46 -3.94
N ALA A 200 -9.27 -6.74 -4.27
CA ALA A 200 -8.29 -7.27 -5.20
C ALA A 200 -8.42 -6.57 -6.57
N PHE A 201 -7.30 -6.10 -7.11
CA PHE A 201 -7.26 -5.46 -8.43
C PHE A 201 -6.99 -6.48 -9.54
N GLY A 202 -7.80 -6.43 -10.60
CA GLY A 202 -7.64 -7.26 -11.78
C GLY A 202 -6.42 -6.89 -12.62
N PHE A 203 -5.30 -7.57 -12.38
CA PHE A 203 -4.15 -7.52 -13.26
C PHE A 203 -4.42 -8.28 -14.55
N GLN A 204 -4.01 -7.74 -15.70
CA GLN A 204 -4.13 -8.43 -17.00
C GLN A 204 -3.42 -9.80 -17.01
N ALA A 205 -2.39 -9.98 -16.17
CA ALA A 205 -1.61 -11.21 -16.05
C ALA A 205 -2.25 -12.28 -15.14
N VAL A 206 -3.44 -12.03 -14.58
CA VAL A 206 -4.14 -12.95 -13.66
C VAL A 206 -5.56 -13.18 -14.16
N GLU A 207 -6.08 -14.39 -13.93
CA GLU A 207 -7.44 -14.76 -14.32
C GLU A 207 -8.49 -13.83 -13.70
N ALA A 208 -9.46 -13.41 -14.51
CA ALA A 208 -10.45 -12.41 -14.13
C ALA A 208 -11.37 -12.85 -12.98
N ASP A 209 -11.60 -14.15 -12.82
CA ASP A 209 -12.57 -14.72 -11.87
C ASP A 209 -12.19 -14.53 -10.39
N LEU A 210 -10.95 -14.13 -10.11
CA LEU A 210 -10.51 -13.79 -8.75
C LEU A 210 -10.91 -12.39 -8.29
N PHE A 211 -11.30 -11.51 -9.22
CA PHE A 211 -11.42 -10.08 -8.97
C PHE A 211 -12.87 -9.62 -8.94
N LEU A 212 -13.11 -8.62 -8.09
CA LEU A 212 -14.43 -8.01 -7.93
C LEU A 212 -14.65 -6.96 -9.02
N THR A 213 -15.86 -6.92 -9.56
CA THR A 213 -16.36 -5.71 -10.22
C THR A 213 -16.55 -4.60 -9.19
N ARG A 214 -16.63 -3.34 -9.63
CA ARG A 214 -16.89 -2.20 -8.73
C ARG A 214 -18.15 -2.38 -7.89
N ALA A 215 -19.23 -2.85 -8.52
CA ALA A 215 -20.51 -3.05 -7.86
C ALA A 215 -20.44 -4.19 -6.82
N GLU A 216 -19.79 -5.30 -7.16
CA GLU A 216 -19.56 -6.40 -6.21
C GLU A 216 -18.70 -5.94 -5.02
N ALA A 217 -17.66 -5.12 -5.26
CA ALA A 217 -16.84 -4.56 -4.20
C ALA A 217 -17.69 -3.70 -3.25
N ILE A 218 -18.45 -2.72 -3.78
CA ILE A 218 -19.31 -1.86 -2.96
C ILE A 218 -20.29 -2.66 -2.10
N ALA A 219 -20.95 -3.67 -2.67
CA ALA A 219 -21.89 -4.51 -1.93
C ALA A 219 -21.21 -5.30 -0.79
N ARG A 220 -19.96 -5.73 -0.97
CA ARG A 220 -19.21 -6.50 0.03
C ARG A 220 -18.53 -5.64 1.10
N PHE A 221 -18.16 -4.40 0.77
CA PHE A 221 -17.54 -3.48 1.72
C PHE A 221 -18.54 -2.82 2.69
N GLY A 222 -19.83 -2.77 2.35
CA GLY A 222 -20.88 -2.25 3.24
C GLY A 222 -20.83 -2.86 4.65
N PRO A 223 -20.96 -4.20 4.82
CA PRO A 223 -20.88 -4.85 6.12
C PRO A 223 -19.53 -4.71 6.83
N ILE A 224 -18.44 -4.51 6.08
CA ILE A 224 -17.09 -4.31 6.64
C ILE A 224 -16.97 -2.90 7.24
N ALA A 225 -17.58 -1.90 6.61
CA ALA A 225 -17.56 -0.52 7.09
C ALA A 225 -18.31 -0.35 8.43
N ASP A 226 -19.27 -1.23 8.74
CA ASP A 226 -19.95 -1.27 10.06
C ASP A 226 -19.00 -1.60 11.22
N LEU A 227 -17.79 -2.07 10.92
CA LEU A 227 -16.74 -2.31 11.92
C LEU A 227 -15.97 -1.05 12.31
N GLN A 228 -16.25 0.11 11.68
CA GLN A 228 -15.65 1.38 12.07
C GLN A 228 -15.87 1.66 13.56
N GLY A 229 -14.79 1.98 14.27
CA GLY A 229 -14.80 2.20 15.72
C GLY A 229 -14.65 0.93 16.56
N ARG A 230 -14.82 -0.27 15.97
CA ARG A 230 -14.52 -1.57 16.60
C ARG A 230 -13.16 -2.11 16.16
N VAL A 231 -12.78 -1.83 14.91
CA VAL A 231 -11.52 -2.25 14.29
C VAL A 231 -10.63 -1.02 14.04
N PRO A 232 -9.31 -1.10 14.28
CA PRO A 232 -8.40 0.01 14.05
C PRO A 232 -8.08 0.16 12.55
N PHE A 233 -9.02 0.69 11.75
CA PHE A 233 -8.75 0.92 10.33
C PHE A 233 -7.66 2.00 10.13
N ALA A 234 -6.62 1.63 9.37
CA ALA A 234 -5.58 2.54 8.86
C ALA A 234 -5.99 3.19 7.53
N ASP A 235 -7.15 2.85 7.00
CA ASP A 235 -7.76 3.54 5.88
C ASP A 235 -8.37 4.85 6.32
N THR A 236 -8.26 5.88 5.49
CA THR A 236 -8.93 7.15 5.79
C THR A 236 -10.45 6.93 5.77
N PRO A 237 -11.23 7.61 6.64
CA PRO A 237 -12.69 7.50 6.62
C PRO A 237 -13.30 7.80 5.25
N LEU A 238 -12.70 8.74 4.51
CA LEU A 238 -13.13 9.08 3.16
C LEU A 238 -12.82 7.96 2.15
N TYR A 239 -11.73 7.22 2.34
CA TYR A 239 -11.47 6.05 1.49
C TYR A 239 -12.48 4.92 1.82
N LEU A 240 -12.83 4.72 3.09
CA LEU A 240 -13.88 3.77 3.48
C LEU A 240 -15.25 4.14 2.90
N ASP A 241 -15.66 5.41 2.98
CA ASP A 241 -16.90 5.90 2.33
C ASP A 241 -16.89 5.64 0.80
N PHE A 242 -15.71 5.69 0.18
CA PHE A 242 -15.56 5.37 -1.24
C PHE A 242 -15.71 3.87 -1.51
N LEU A 243 -15.18 3.02 -0.64
CA LEU A 243 -15.36 1.57 -0.72
C LEU A 243 -16.82 1.14 -0.55
N THR A 244 -17.62 1.87 0.24
CA THR A 244 -19.07 1.61 0.40
C THR A 244 -19.93 2.29 -0.65
N GLY A 245 -19.35 3.05 -1.57
CA GLY A 245 -20.09 3.78 -2.60
C GLY A 245 -20.83 5.03 -2.10
N GLU A 246 -20.66 5.42 -0.83
CA GLU A 246 -21.21 6.65 -0.25
C GLU A 246 -20.60 7.91 -0.85
N ARG A 247 -19.43 7.78 -1.49
CA ARG A 247 -18.82 8.86 -2.27
C ARG A 247 -18.08 8.37 -3.50
N GLN A 248 -17.79 9.34 -4.37
CA GLN A 248 -16.90 9.17 -5.51
C GLN A 248 -15.56 9.86 -5.25
N LEU A 249 -14.47 9.18 -5.60
CA LEU A 249 -13.12 9.74 -5.57
C LEU A 249 -12.50 9.62 -6.96
N ALA A 250 -12.11 10.76 -7.53
CA ALA A 250 -11.35 10.78 -8.78
C ALA A 250 -9.91 10.35 -8.50
N CYS A 251 -9.47 9.22 -9.07
CA CYS A 251 -8.15 8.65 -8.86
C CYS A 251 -7.04 9.66 -9.21
N LEU A 252 -6.01 9.75 -8.35
CA LEU A 252 -4.82 10.56 -8.59
C LEU A 252 -3.59 9.64 -8.78
N PRO A 253 -3.45 8.96 -9.94
CA PRO A 253 -2.41 7.95 -10.13
C PRO A 253 -0.98 8.48 -9.95
N TRP A 254 -0.73 9.73 -10.33
CA TRP A 254 0.56 10.42 -10.15
C TRP A 254 0.99 10.60 -8.68
N SER A 255 0.08 10.40 -7.72
CA SER A 255 0.38 10.53 -6.30
C SER A 255 1.23 9.38 -5.75
N THR A 256 1.24 8.25 -6.46
CA THR A 256 1.87 6.99 -6.05
C THR A 256 2.75 6.41 -7.17
N PRO A 257 3.79 7.14 -7.63
CA PRO A 257 4.71 6.64 -8.64
C PRO A 257 5.43 5.37 -8.18
N THR A 258 5.80 4.52 -9.13
CA THR A 258 6.45 3.24 -8.86
C THR A 258 7.80 3.14 -9.55
N ARG A 259 8.83 2.73 -8.80
CA ARG A 259 10.17 2.45 -9.32
C ARG A 259 10.54 1.01 -9.04
N ASN A 260 10.93 0.28 -10.08
CA ASN A 260 11.40 -1.10 -10.01
C ASN A 260 12.54 -1.33 -11.00
N PRO A 261 13.21 -2.49 -11.06
CA PRO A 261 14.38 -2.73 -11.92
C PRO A 261 14.21 -2.35 -13.40
N ARG A 262 12.99 -2.33 -13.95
CA ARG A 262 12.73 -1.95 -15.35
C ARG A 262 12.69 -0.44 -15.59
N GLY A 263 12.50 0.37 -14.55
CA GLY A 263 12.40 1.82 -14.64
C GLY A 263 11.28 2.41 -13.78
N TRP A 264 10.88 3.64 -14.10
CA TRP A 264 9.69 4.30 -13.58
C TRP A 264 8.47 3.77 -14.32
N ARG A 265 7.60 3.07 -13.62
CA ARG A 265 6.43 2.41 -14.22
C ARG A 265 5.38 3.44 -14.60
N GLN A 266 4.99 3.45 -15.87
CA GLN A 266 3.94 4.29 -16.43
C GLN A 266 2.67 3.47 -16.68
N PRO A 267 1.46 3.97 -16.36
CA PRO A 267 1.18 5.24 -15.68
C PRO A 267 1.22 5.15 -14.16
N CYS A 268 0.97 3.97 -13.57
CA CYS A 268 0.68 3.87 -12.14
C CYS A 268 1.22 2.57 -11.54
N TYR A 269 0.95 2.36 -10.25
CA TYR A 269 1.35 1.13 -9.57
C TYR A 269 0.78 -0.12 -10.25
N LEU A 270 -0.47 -0.10 -10.72
CA LEU A 270 -1.14 -1.31 -11.20
C LEU A 270 -0.93 -1.57 -12.70
N LEU A 271 -1.03 -0.53 -13.52
CA LEU A 271 -0.88 -0.62 -14.98
C LEU A 271 0.59 -0.45 -15.39
N ALA A 272 1.00 -1.07 -16.49
CA ALA A 272 2.32 -0.89 -17.10
C ALA A 272 2.20 -0.77 -18.62
N ASP A 273 2.03 0.46 -19.08
CA ASP A 273 2.06 0.80 -20.50
C ASP A 273 3.51 0.96 -20.96
N ALA A 274 4.38 1.52 -20.12
CA ALA A 274 5.81 1.65 -20.38
C ALA A 274 6.65 1.76 -19.10
N TYR A 275 7.97 1.78 -19.29
CA TYR A 275 8.95 2.05 -18.23
C TYR A 275 9.85 3.21 -18.67
N LEU A 276 9.84 4.28 -17.90
CA LEU A 276 10.55 5.52 -18.20
C LEU A 276 11.85 5.62 -17.41
N PRO A 277 12.90 6.28 -17.94
CA PRO A 277 14.21 6.30 -17.31
C PRO A 277 14.29 7.21 -16.07
N THR A 278 13.45 8.25 -16.00
CA THR A 278 13.46 9.23 -14.91
C THR A 278 12.05 9.49 -14.38
N PHE A 279 11.98 9.93 -13.12
CA PHE A 279 10.74 10.37 -12.49
C PHE A 279 10.18 11.61 -13.19
N GLN A 280 11.06 12.50 -13.65
CA GLN A 280 10.64 13.67 -14.42
C GLN A 280 9.90 13.26 -15.71
N ALA A 281 10.47 12.32 -16.50
CA ALA A 281 9.81 11.80 -17.69
C ALA A 281 8.44 11.19 -17.34
N LEU A 282 8.35 10.40 -16.26
CA LEU A 282 7.06 9.88 -15.78
C LEU A 282 6.05 11.00 -15.52
N MET A 283 6.45 12.08 -14.87
CA MET A 283 5.54 13.16 -14.52
C MET A 283 5.13 14.04 -15.71
N GLU A 284 6.03 14.25 -16.67
CA GLU A 284 5.85 15.18 -17.79
C GLU A 284 5.29 14.51 -19.05
N GLU A 285 5.68 13.27 -19.35
CA GLU A 285 5.30 12.57 -20.59
C GLU A 285 4.02 11.74 -20.43
N THR A 286 3.57 11.48 -19.20
CA THR A 286 2.32 10.74 -18.96
C THR A 286 1.11 11.65 -19.10
N ASP A 287 0.17 11.28 -19.97
CA ASP A 287 -1.17 11.87 -19.97
C ASP A 287 -2.00 11.34 -18.80
N TRP A 288 -1.81 11.98 -17.64
CA TRP A 288 -2.47 11.58 -16.40
C TRP A 288 -4.00 11.65 -16.47
N ASP A 289 -4.55 12.50 -17.33
CA ASP A 289 -5.98 12.75 -17.40
C ASP A 289 -6.69 11.67 -18.26
N ALA A 290 -5.93 10.92 -19.07
CA ALA A 290 -6.41 9.74 -19.80
C ALA A 290 -6.75 8.54 -18.89
N TYR A 291 -6.28 8.54 -17.64
CA TYR A 291 -6.47 7.43 -16.71
C TYR A 291 -7.50 7.72 -15.61
N GLY A 292 -7.99 6.66 -14.98
CA GLY A 292 -9.01 6.73 -13.93
C GLY A 292 -10.38 6.25 -14.41
N THR A 293 -11.27 6.02 -13.45
CA THR A 293 -12.62 5.53 -13.72
C THR A 293 -13.38 6.51 -14.60
N GLY A 294 -13.93 6.00 -15.72
CA GLY A 294 -14.63 6.80 -16.73
C GLY A 294 -13.73 7.25 -17.89
N ASN A 295 -12.40 7.23 -17.73
CA ASN A 295 -11.44 7.65 -18.76
C ASN A 295 -10.73 6.46 -19.41
N ASP A 296 -10.30 5.47 -18.61
CA ASP A 296 -9.68 4.24 -19.10
C ASP A 296 -10.53 3.01 -18.70
N PRO A 297 -10.92 2.14 -19.65
CA PRO A 297 -11.73 0.95 -19.35
C PRO A 297 -11.06 -0.01 -18.35
N ARG A 298 -9.73 -0.05 -18.31
CA ARG A 298 -8.96 -0.87 -17.34
C ARG A 298 -9.10 -0.36 -15.91
N CYS A 299 -9.50 0.90 -15.74
CA CYS A 299 -9.75 1.53 -14.44
C CYS A 299 -11.22 1.40 -13.97
N ALA A 300 -12.11 0.78 -14.75
CA ALA A 300 -13.55 0.72 -14.47
C ALA A 300 -13.87 0.09 -13.10
N ASN A 301 -13.13 -0.95 -12.73
CA ASN A 301 -13.30 -1.68 -11.45
C ASN A 301 -12.28 -1.28 -10.38
N CYS A 302 -11.39 -0.34 -10.67
CA CYS A 302 -10.32 0.03 -9.75
C CYS A 302 -10.88 0.77 -8.52
N MET A 303 -10.60 0.23 -7.34
CA MET A 303 -10.94 0.86 -6.06
C MET A 303 -9.79 0.76 -5.04
N VAL A 304 -8.56 0.47 -5.46
CA VAL A 304 -7.41 0.31 -4.53
C VAL A 304 -6.90 1.64 -3.98
N HIS A 305 -6.19 1.59 -2.85
CA HIS A 305 -5.55 2.75 -2.19
C HIS A 305 -4.67 3.60 -3.12
N SER A 306 -3.93 2.96 -4.03
CA SER A 306 -2.95 3.62 -4.92
C SER A 306 -3.64 4.62 -5.85
N GLY A 307 -3.64 5.89 -5.44
CA GLY A 307 -4.30 7.01 -6.10
C GLY A 307 -5.59 7.47 -5.43
N HIS A 308 -6.37 6.58 -4.82
CA HIS A 308 -7.62 6.96 -4.12
C HIS A 308 -7.38 7.49 -2.70
N ASP A 309 -6.31 7.07 -2.01
CA ASP A 309 -5.95 7.67 -0.71
C ASP A 309 -5.55 9.14 -0.87
N ALA A 310 -4.74 9.45 -1.88
CA ALA A 310 -4.40 10.83 -2.19
C ALA A 310 -5.64 11.63 -2.64
N ALA A 311 -6.56 10.99 -3.37
CA ALA A 311 -7.83 11.60 -3.74
C ALA A 311 -8.69 11.92 -2.50
N ALA A 312 -8.74 10.99 -1.55
CA ALA A 312 -9.42 11.17 -0.26
C ALA A 312 -8.80 12.33 0.53
N MET A 313 -7.47 12.39 0.63
CA MET A 313 -6.78 13.52 1.26
C MET A 313 -7.07 14.85 0.56
N ASN A 314 -7.06 14.87 -0.78
CA ASN A 314 -7.35 16.09 -1.53
C ASN A 314 -8.80 16.54 -1.36
N ALA A 315 -9.75 15.60 -1.31
CA ALA A 315 -11.15 15.86 -1.02
C ALA A 315 -11.33 16.45 0.39
N ALA A 316 -10.66 15.89 1.40
CA ALA A 316 -10.69 16.41 2.75
C ALA A 316 -10.26 17.88 2.83
N LEU A 317 -9.24 18.27 2.09
CA LEU A 317 -8.73 19.65 2.08
C LEU A 317 -9.69 20.66 1.41
N ARG A 318 -10.78 20.20 0.78
CA ARG A 318 -11.79 21.05 0.14
C ARG A 318 -13.05 21.24 1.00
N SER A 319 -13.21 20.49 2.09
CA SER A 319 -14.42 20.47 2.91
C SER A 319 -14.06 20.44 4.39
N PHE A 320 -14.52 21.42 5.17
CA PHE A 320 -14.23 21.48 6.61
C PHE A 320 -14.73 20.25 7.38
N PRO A 321 -15.96 19.72 7.17
CA PRO A 321 -16.40 18.48 7.78
C PRO A 321 -15.48 17.28 7.48
N ASP A 322 -15.04 17.12 6.24
CA ASP A 322 -14.16 16.03 5.85
C ASP A 322 -12.75 16.18 6.43
N LEU A 323 -12.22 17.42 6.44
CA LEU A 323 -10.95 17.72 7.09
C LEU A 323 -10.98 17.36 8.58
N TRP A 324 -12.08 17.67 9.26
CA TRP A 324 -12.26 17.34 10.67
C TRP A 324 -12.32 15.83 10.91
N ARG A 325 -13.04 15.08 10.05
CA ARG A 325 -13.05 13.61 10.08
C ARG A 325 -11.63 13.03 9.91
N LEU A 326 -10.88 13.55 8.94
CA LEU A 326 -9.50 13.12 8.69
C LEU A 326 -8.57 13.43 9.87
N ILE A 327 -8.68 14.61 10.49
CA ILE A 327 -7.88 14.99 11.66
C ILE A 327 -8.21 14.08 12.85
N LYS A 328 -9.49 13.84 13.13
CA LYS A 328 -9.91 12.93 14.21
C LYS A 328 -9.33 11.53 14.02
N TRP A 329 -9.44 10.99 12.81
CA TRP A 329 -8.89 9.69 12.46
C TRP A 329 -7.35 9.63 12.57
N ALA A 330 -6.65 10.68 12.13
CA ALA A 330 -5.20 10.72 12.24
C ALA A 330 -4.70 10.76 13.70
N LEU A 331 -5.54 11.23 14.63
CA LEU A 331 -5.23 11.38 16.05
C LEU A 331 -5.73 10.21 16.93
N SER A 332 -6.63 9.36 16.43
CA SER A 332 -7.03 8.10 17.09
C SER A 332 -5.98 7.01 16.89
#